data_AF-A0A9E6CKI1-F1
#
_entry.id   AF-A0A9E6CKI1-F1
#
_cell.length_a   1.000
_cell.length_b   1.000
_cell.length_c   1.000
_cell.angle_alpha   90.00
_cell.angle_beta   90.00
_cell.angle_gamma   90.00
#
_symmetry.space_group_name_H-M   'P 1'
#
loop_
_entity.id
_entity.type
_entity.pdbx_description
1 polymer ?
#
loop_
_entity_poly.entity_id
_entity_poly.type
_entity_poly.pdbx_seq_one_letter_code
_entity_poly.pdbx_strand_id
1 'polypeptide(L)' 'MKVLRIGLLVLMVLFLMTGVCYGQTAEAHYNLGLTYSYKGMYDEAITEYKRAIEINPNFL' A
#
# COMPACT_ATOMS: atom_id res chain seq x y z
N MET A 1 -1.06 -26.40 25.42
CA MET A 1 -1.85 -25.96 24.25
C MET A 1 -2.03 -24.44 24.11
N LYS A 2 -1.96 -23.61 25.17
CA LYS A 2 -2.12 -22.15 25.07
C LYS A 2 -0.94 -21.44 24.40
N VAL A 3 0.30 -21.83 24.71
CA VAL A 3 1.54 -21.23 24.16
C VAL A 3 1.66 -21.46 22.64
N LEU A 4 1.27 -22.64 22.14
CA LEU A 4 1.27 -22.97 20.72
C LEU A 4 0.27 -22.12 19.91
N ARG A 5 -0.88 -21.79 20.52
CA ARG A 5 -1.89 -20.91 19.90
C ARG A 5 -1.42 -19.45 19.85
N ILE A 6 -0.74 -18.96 20.88
CA ILE A 6 -0.17 -17.61 20.90
C ILE A 6 0.96 -17.50 19.86
N GLY A 7 1.84 -18.50 19.77
CA GLY A 7 2.90 -18.53 18.76
C GLY A 7 2.37 -18.51 17.32
N LEU A 8 1.31 -19.26 17.03
CA LEU A 8 0.66 -19.28 15.72
C LEU A 8 0.03 -17.92 15.35
N LEU A 9 -0.63 -17.27 16.31
CA LEU A 9 -1.22 -15.94 16.10
C LEU A 9 -0.15 -14.87 15.86
N VAL A 10 0.95 -14.90 16.61
CA VAL A 10 2.07 -13.96 16.40
C VAL A 10 2.69 -14.14 15.01
N LEU A 11 2.86 -15.37 14.55
CA LEU A 11 3.41 -15.66 13.23
C LEU A 11 2.48 -15.21 12.09
N MET A 12 1.17 -15.39 12.26
CA MET A 12 0.14 -14.90 11.31
C MET A 12 0.12 -13.38 11.23
N VAL A 13 0.21 -12.67 12.37
CA VAL A 13 0.26 -11.21 12.40
C VAL A 13 1.52 -10.68 11.72
N LEU A 14 2.67 -11.32 11.92
CA LEU A 14 3.92 -10.94 11.24
C LEU A 14 3.82 -11.14 9.71
N PHE A 15 3.15 -12.20 9.25
CA PHE A 15 2.93 -12.46 7.82
C PHE A 15 1.91 -11.51 7.16
N LEU A 16 0.92 -11.04 7.94
CA LEU A 16 -0.04 -10.03 7.48
C LEU A 16 0.60 -8.63 7.43
N MET A 17 1.47 -8.31 8.39
CA MET A 17 2.20 -7.04 8.42
C MET A 17 3.19 -6.92 7.27
N THR A 18 3.87 -7.99 6.84
CA THR A 18 4.70 -7.94 5.63
C THR A 18 3.84 -7.74 4.38
N GLY A 19 2.67 -8.37 4.26
CA GLY A 19 1.74 -8.13 3.15
C GLY A 19 1.20 -6.68 3.07
N VAL A 20 1.03 -6.01 4.22
CA VAL A 20 0.53 -4.62 4.30
C VAL A 20 1.67 -3.58 4.27
N CYS A 21 2.89 -3.93 4.68
CA CYS A 21 4.02 -3.00 4.78
C CYS A 21 4.99 -2.98 3.59
N TYR A 22 4.90 -3.87 2.59
CA TYR A 22 5.96 -3.98 1.56
C TYR A 22 5.89 -3.00 0.37
N GLY A 23 4.92 -2.09 0.24
CA GLY A 23 4.88 -1.31 -1.02
C GLY A 23 3.90 -0.16 -1.20
N GLN A 24 3.41 0.50 -0.15
CA GLN A 24 2.61 1.72 -0.30
C GLN A 24 3.44 2.95 0.04
N THR A 25 4.42 3.29 -0.81
CA THR A 25 5.09 4.59 -0.75
C THR A 25 4.33 5.59 -1.60
N ALA A 26 4.37 6.87 -1.23
CA ALA A 26 3.75 7.93 -2.04
C ALA A 26 4.27 7.90 -3.50
N GLU A 27 5.55 7.60 -3.67
CA GLU A 27 6.18 7.45 -4.99
C GLU A 27 5.62 6.26 -5.80
N ALA A 28 5.35 5.12 -5.15
CA ALA A 28 4.75 3.96 -5.83
C ALA A 28 3.34 4.28 -6.34
N HIS A 29 2.52 4.93 -5.51
CA HIS A 29 1.18 5.38 -5.90
C HIS A 29 1.23 6.44 -7.00
N TYR A 30 2.18 7.39 -6.94
CA TYR A 30 2.36 8.37 -8.00
C TYR A 30 2.76 7.72 -9.34
N ASN A 31 3.72 6.80 -9.33
CA ASN A 31 4.16 6.09 -10.54
C ASN A 31 3.05 5.21 -11.13
N LEU A 32 2.22 4.61 -10.28
CA LEU A 32 1.04 3.88 -10.73
C LEU A 32 -0.01 4.81 -11.34
N GLY A 33 -0.24 5.98 -10.73
CA GLY A 33 -1.10 7.02 -11.28
C GLY A 33 -0.63 7.49 -12.65
N LEU A 34 0.68 7.70 -12.84
CA LEU A 34 1.27 8.00 -14.16
C LEU A 34 1.00 6.88 -15.16
N THR A 35 1.15 5.63 -14.75
CA THR A 35 0.89 4.47 -15.63
C THR A 35 -0.57 4.42 -16.08
N TYR A 36 -1.52 4.70 -15.19
CA TYR A 36 -2.94 4.79 -15.55
C TYR A 36 -3.24 6.00 -16.44
N SER A 37 -2.63 7.15 -16.16
CA SER A 37 -2.73 8.34 -17.01
C SER A 37 -2.28 8.07 -18.45
N TYR A 38 -1.13 7.39 -18.63
CA TYR A 38 -0.65 6.99 -19.96
C TYR A 38 -1.57 6.01 -20.69
N LYS A 39 -2.40 5.25 -19.95
CA LYS A 39 -3.42 4.36 -20.52
C LYS A 39 -4.76 5.05 -20.78
N GLY A 40 -4.90 6.35 -20.46
CA GLY A 40 -6.16 7.08 -20.53
C GLY A 40 -7.16 6.73 -19.41
N MET A 41 -6.71 5.99 -18.39
CA MET A 41 -7.50 5.56 -17.24
C MET A 41 -7.44 6.64 -16.15
N TYR A 42 -8.10 7.76 -16.40
CA TYR A 42 -7.92 8.96 -15.58
C TYR A 42 -8.51 8.84 -14.17
N ASP A 43 -9.61 8.09 -13.99
CA ASP A 43 -10.24 7.91 -12.69
C ASP A 43 -9.36 7.10 -11.73
N GLU A 44 -8.74 6.03 -12.25
CA GLU A 44 -7.74 5.24 -11.54
C GLU A 44 -6.48 6.06 -11.26
N ALA A 45 -6.03 6.87 -12.22
CA ALA A 45 -4.88 7.75 -12.03
C ALA A 45 -5.10 8.73 -10.86
N ILE A 46 -6.26 9.40 -10.84
CA ILE A 46 -6.66 10.32 -9.76
C ILE A 46 -6.70 9.60 -8.41
N THR A 47 -7.22 8.38 -8.38
CA THR A 47 -7.29 7.58 -7.15
C THR A 47 -5.90 7.30 -6.59
N GLU A 48 -4.94 6.93 -7.43
CA GLU A 48 -3.58 6.66 -6.99
C GLU A 48 -2.82 7.95 -6.62
N TYR A 49 -3.01 9.04 -7.35
CA TYR A 49 -2.43 10.33 -6.95
C TYR A 49 -2.95 10.82 -5.60
N LYS A 50 -4.23 10.62 -5.29
CA LYS A 50 -4.80 10.94 -3.98
C LYS A 50 -4.13 10.14 -2.87
N ARG A 51 -3.93 8.84 -3.06
CA ARG A 51 -3.20 7.99 -2.10
C ARG A 51 -1.77 8.47 -1.89
N ALA A 52 -1.08 8.91 -2.96
CA ALA A 52 0.26 9.47 -2.83
C ALA A 52 0.29 10.69 -1.90
N ILE A 53 -0.69 11.59 -2.04
CA ILE A 53 -0.85 12.79 -1.19
C ILE A 53 -1.27 12.42 0.23
N GLU A 54 -2.13 11.40 0.41
CA GLU A 54 -2.52 10.90 1.74
C GLU A 54 -1.32 10.32 2.50
N ILE A 55 -0.38 9.66 1.80
CA ILE A 55 0.83 9.08 2.38
C ILE A 55 1.90 10.15 2.64
N ASN A 56 2.11 11.06 1.70
CA ASN A 56 3.00 12.21 1.86
C ASN A 56 2.27 13.48 1.40
N PRO A 57 1.73 14.28 2.34
CA PRO A 57 1.05 15.53 2.00
C PRO A 57 1.92 16.56 1.27
N ASN A 58 3.25 16.42 1.34
CA ASN A 58 4.23 17.28 0.66
C ASN A 58 4.81 16.62 -0.61
N PHE A 59 4.09 15.68 -1.22
CA PHE A 59 4.57 14.97 -2.42
C PHE A 59 4.50 15.83 -3.70
N LEU A 60 3.70 16.91 -3.68
CA LEU A 60 3.55 17.88 -4.77
C LEU A 60 4.58 19.01 -4.69
#